data_AF-A0A1W1XI67-F1
#
_entry.id   AF-A0A1W1XI67-F1
#
_cell.length_a   1.000
_cell.length_b   1.000
_cell.length_c   1.000
_cell.angle_alpha   90.00
_cell.angle_beta   90.00
_cell.angle_gamma   90.00
#
_symmetry.space_group_name_H-M   'P 1'
#
loop_
_entity.id
_entity.type
_entity.pdbx_description
1 polymer ?
#
loop_
_entity_poly.entity_id
_entity_poly.type
_entity_poly.pdbx_seq_one_letter_code
_entity_poly.pdbx_strand_id
1 'polypeptide(L)'
;MTCNNRRIVRLLALLLLVVMQGCATERPDPDKQKRDEAIALYEKHCQQAGEKIYRTVDHVQGLFLFKLRPKKTNFQDQFVLDDPYGHDTGGDGYIKNFLMEKKNGSLLDEVGGYGYVDAIDPNDGLRYRYTAYLDQPWLRDKKYAEWVRNFSLHKELAPNAPLPRYGVTYDDISTREDREHWIAGSSLKVIDLQTHEVMAERIGYMVDLGLGSLNGGRSPWLIAAGNACPKFPVVFGTRHPLQQMQARHFVEKILRIN
;
A
#
# COMPACT_ATOMS: atom_id res chain seq x y z
N MET A 1 58.14 -18.07 -73.29
CA MET A 1 56.79 -18.68 -73.38
C MET A 1 56.96 -20.19 -73.40
N THR A 2 56.76 -20.85 -72.27
CA THR A 2 56.41 -22.28 -72.17
C THR A 2 55.89 -22.56 -70.76
N CYS A 3 54.93 -23.48 -70.72
CA CYS A 3 54.06 -23.88 -69.62
C CYS A 3 54.70 -24.97 -68.74
N ASN A 4 54.45 -24.96 -67.43
CA ASN A 4 54.48 -26.11 -66.50
C ASN A 4 54.21 -25.59 -65.07
N ASN A 5 53.56 -26.25 -64.10
CA ASN A 5 53.13 -27.64 -63.97
C ASN A 5 52.17 -27.74 -62.74
N ARG A 6 51.41 -28.85 -62.68
CA ARG A 6 50.92 -29.56 -61.49
C ARG A 6 49.73 -29.04 -60.64
N ARG A 7 48.64 -29.79 -60.84
CA ARG A 7 47.58 -30.23 -59.91
C ARG A 7 48.08 -30.45 -58.47
N ILE A 8 47.24 -30.14 -57.46
CA ILE A 8 46.91 -31.01 -56.32
C ILE A 8 45.63 -30.51 -55.62
N VAL A 9 44.62 -31.37 -55.67
CA VAL A 9 43.50 -31.62 -54.75
C VAL A 9 43.49 -30.82 -53.45
N ARG A 10 42.39 -30.12 -53.16
CA ARG A 10 41.99 -29.76 -51.78
C ARG A 10 40.59 -30.30 -51.50
N LEU A 11 40.53 -31.08 -50.42
CA LEU A 11 39.38 -31.80 -49.89
C LEU A 11 38.19 -30.88 -49.64
N LEU A 12 37.01 -31.32 -50.09
CA LEU A 12 35.71 -30.92 -49.57
C LEU A 12 35.57 -31.45 -48.13
N ALA A 13 35.66 -30.55 -47.14
CA ALA A 13 35.17 -30.82 -45.80
C ALA A 13 33.72 -30.31 -45.72
N LEU A 14 32.76 -31.24 -45.75
CA LEU A 14 31.36 -30.97 -45.43
C LEU A 14 31.25 -30.43 -44.01
N LEU A 15 30.84 -29.17 -43.88
CA LEU A 15 30.46 -28.54 -42.62
C LEU A 15 28.93 -28.53 -42.55
N LEU A 16 28.36 -29.63 -42.06
CA LEU A 16 26.93 -29.76 -41.77
C LEU A 16 26.69 -29.25 -40.34
N LEU A 17 26.72 -27.92 -40.19
CA LEU A 17 26.29 -27.25 -38.97
C LEU A 17 24.76 -27.19 -39.01
N VAL A 18 24.12 -28.20 -38.43
CA VAL A 18 22.67 -28.19 -38.17
C VAL A 18 22.43 -27.14 -37.10
N VAL A 19 22.08 -25.92 -37.53
CA VAL A 19 21.57 -24.89 -36.62
C VAL A 19 20.16 -25.33 -36.21
N MET A 20 20.03 -25.97 -35.05
CA MET A 20 18.74 -26.09 -34.40
C MET A 20 18.32 -24.69 -33.91
N GLN A 21 17.74 -23.90 -34.82
CA GLN A 21 16.87 -22.78 -34.43
C GLN A 21 15.60 -23.39 -33.86
N GLY A 22 15.64 -23.74 -32.57
CA GLY A 22 14.43 -23.92 -31.79
C GLY A 22 13.69 -22.59 -31.77
N CYS A 23 12.73 -22.41 -32.68
CA CYS A 23 11.70 -21.40 -32.52
C CYS A 23 10.93 -21.80 -31.26
N ALA A 24 11.25 -21.20 -30.12
CA ALA A 24 10.39 -21.23 -28.96
C ALA A 24 9.10 -20.50 -29.37
N THR A 25 8.09 -21.25 -29.81
CA THR A 25 6.75 -20.71 -30.03
C THR A 25 6.20 -20.36 -28.66
N GLU A 26 6.16 -19.07 -28.33
CA GLU A 26 5.40 -18.57 -27.18
C GLU A 26 3.97 -19.11 -27.30
N ARG A 27 3.49 -19.76 -26.23
CA ARG A 27 2.09 -20.17 -26.17
C ARG A 27 1.22 -18.92 -26.24
N PRO A 28 0.17 -18.88 -27.07
CA PRO A 28 -0.74 -17.74 -27.10
C PRO A 28 -1.31 -17.50 -25.71
N ASP A 29 -1.10 -16.30 -25.14
CA ASP A 29 -1.80 -15.84 -23.94
C ASP A 29 -3.19 -15.33 -24.38
N PRO A 30 -4.29 -16.03 -24.06
CA PRO A 30 -5.64 -15.66 -24.50
C PRO A 30 -6.10 -14.32 -23.89
N ASP A 31 -5.48 -13.88 -22.79
CA ASP A 31 -5.83 -12.64 -22.10
C ASP A 31 -4.85 -11.49 -22.40
N LYS A 32 -3.91 -11.69 -23.33
CA LYS A 32 -2.86 -10.70 -23.64
C LYS A 32 -3.45 -9.33 -23.93
N GLN A 33 -4.46 -9.26 -24.79
CA GLN A 33 -5.09 -7.99 -25.18
C GLN A 33 -5.69 -7.24 -23.98
N LYS A 34 -6.47 -7.94 -23.14
CA LYS A 34 -7.08 -7.34 -21.94
C LYS A 34 -6.03 -6.86 -20.94
N ARG A 35 -4.94 -7.62 -20.81
CA ARG A 35 -3.80 -7.25 -19.96
C ARG A 35 -3.10 -6.01 -20.48
N ASP A 36 -2.86 -5.93 -21.79
CA ASP A 36 -2.24 -4.77 -22.44
C ASP A 36 -3.14 -3.51 -22.29
N GLU A 37 -4.46 -3.65 -22.42
CA GLU A 37 -5.44 -2.59 -22.15
C GLU A 37 -5.40 -2.13 -20.68
N ALA A 38 -5.37 -3.05 -19.73
CA ALA A 38 -5.28 -2.74 -18.30
C ALA A 38 -3.96 -2.01 -17.97
N ILE A 39 -2.84 -2.46 -18.54
CA ILE A 39 -1.53 -1.82 -18.39
C ILE A 39 -1.57 -0.38 -18.92
N ALA A 40 -2.11 -0.16 -20.11
CA ALA A 40 -2.17 1.17 -20.71
C ALA A 40 -3.02 2.15 -19.88
N LEU A 41 -4.17 1.68 -19.38
CA LEU A 41 -5.03 2.49 -18.50
C LEU A 41 -4.32 2.80 -17.17
N TYR A 42 -3.70 1.80 -16.56
CA TYR A 42 -2.92 1.94 -15.33
C TYR A 42 -1.75 2.93 -15.50
N GLU A 43 -0.98 2.84 -16.58
CA GLU A 43 0.13 3.75 -16.86
C GLU A 43 -0.32 5.20 -17.00
N LYS A 44 -1.48 5.45 -17.61
CA LYS A 44 -2.09 6.78 -17.70
C LYS A 44 -2.40 7.34 -16.30
N HIS A 45 -2.97 6.54 -15.41
CA HIS A 45 -3.22 6.94 -14.03
C HIS A 45 -1.92 7.23 -13.27
N CYS A 46 -0.90 6.41 -13.48
CA CYS A 46 0.41 6.59 -12.83
C CYS A 46 1.09 7.91 -13.17
N GLN A 47 0.79 8.55 -14.30
CA GLN A 47 1.33 9.87 -14.65
C GLN A 47 0.92 10.96 -13.65
N GLN A 48 -0.20 10.78 -12.95
CA GLN A 48 -0.74 11.71 -11.96
C GLN A 48 -0.54 11.24 -10.51
N ALA A 49 -0.03 10.02 -10.34
CA ALA A 49 0.21 9.41 -9.04
C ALA A 49 1.45 10.03 -8.35
N GLY A 50 1.46 10.02 -7.03
CA GLY A 50 2.53 10.65 -6.25
C GLY A 50 2.02 11.39 -5.03
N GLU A 51 2.96 11.97 -4.30
CA GLU A 51 2.68 12.82 -3.15
C GLU A 51 2.81 14.29 -3.57
N LYS A 52 1.84 15.11 -3.18
CA LYS A 52 1.89 16.56 -3.25
C LYS A 52 1.79 17.09 -1.83
N ILE A 53 2.85 17.76 -1.36
CA ILE A 53 2.92 18.34 -0.01
C ILE A 53 2.98 19.86 -0.18
N TYR A 54 1.95 20.55 0.30
CA TYR A 54 1.81 22.00 0.21
C TYR A 54 2.29 22.69 1.50
N ARG A 55 2.09 22.04 2.64
CA ARG A 55 2.43 22.57 3.96
C ARG A 55 2.81 21.45 4.91
N THR A 56 3.68 21.76 5.88
CA THR A 56 4.02 20.88 7.01
C THR A 56 3.86 21.63 8.33
N VAL A 57 3.66 20.89 9.41
CA VAL A 57 3.52 21.40 10.78
C VAL A 57 4.23 20.45 11.73
N ASP A 58 4.95 21.01 12.70
CA ASP A 58 5.63 20.28 13.76
C ASP A 58 4.83 20.34 15.08
N HIS A 59 5.20 19.50 16.06
CA HIS A 59 4.59 19.46 17.39
C HIS A 59 3.07 19.20 17.39
N VAL A 60 2.59 18.33 16.51
CA VAL A 60 1.17 17.97 16.40
C VAL A 60 0.80 16.98 17.49
N GLN A 61 -0.13 17.36 18.37
CA GLN A 61 -0.56 16.51 19.49
C GLN A 61 -1.67 15.52 19.11
N GLY A 62 -2.58 15.89 18.21
CA GLY A 62 -3.77 15.10 17.92
C GLY A 62 -4.15 15.08 16.45
N LEU A 63 -4.73 13.97 16.03
CA LEU A 63 -5.24 13.76 14.67
C LEU A 63 -6.73 13.48 14.68
N PHE A 64 -7.42 13.89 13.62
CA PHE A 64 -8.79 13.49 13.34
C PHE A 64 -8.84 12.54 12.13
N LEU A 65 -9.28 11.29 12.31
CA LEU A 65 -9.52 10.36 11.22
C LEU A 65 -10.99 10.44 10.79
N PHE A 66 -11.25 11.00 9.61
CA PHE A 66 -12.62 11.11 9.09
C PHE A 66 -13.24 9.75 8.79
N LYS A 67 -12.41 8.79 8.34
CA LYS A 67 -12.83 7.46 7.96
C LYS A 67 -11.85 6.43 8.52
N LEU A 68 -12.40 5.36 9.07
CA LEU A 68 -11.62 4.20 9.48
C LEU A 68 -11.56 3.18 8.35
N ARG A 69 -10.37 2.61 8.16
CA ARG A 69 -10.15 1.50 7.24
C ARG A 69 -10.97 0.28 7.69
N PRO A 70 -11.67 -0.45 6.79
CA PRO A 70 -12.38 -1.65 7.16
C PRO A 70 -11.48 -2.65 7.88
N LYS A 71 -12.01 -3.34 8.89
CA LYS A 71 -11.24 -4.36 9.63
C LYS A 71 -10.93 -5.59 8.77
N LYS A 72 -11.85 -5.96 7.89
CA LYS A 72 -11.67 -7.09 6.97
C LYS A 72 -10.89 -6.60 5.76
N THR A 73 -9.82 -7.30 5.43
CA THR A 73 -9.09 -7.09 4.17
C THR A 73 -9.87 -7.68 3.01
N ASN A 74 -10.07 -6.87 1.97
CA ASN A 74 -10.56 -7.32 0.69
C ASN A 74 -9.40 -7.88 -0.15
N PHE A 75 -9.41 -9.19 -0.40
CA PHE A 75 -8.36 -9.86 -1.16
C PHE A 75 -8.66 -9.96 -2.65
N GLN A 76 -9.93 -9.85 -3.06
CA GLN A 76 -10.36 -10.23 -4.41
C GLN A 76 -11.71 -9.64 -4.87
N ASP A 77 -12.51 -9.02 -4.00
CA ASP A 77 -13.82 -8.51 -4.36
C ASP A 77 -13.65 -7.28 -5.26
N GLN A 78 -13.85 -7.49 -6.57
CA GLN A 78 -13.40 -6.60 -7.63
C GLN A 78 -14.02 -5.20 -7.54
N PHE A 79 -15.31 -5.12 -7.23
CA PHE A 79 -16.10 -3.89 -7.30
C PHE A 79 -16.39 -3.25 -5.94
N VAL A 80 -15.85 -3.80 -4.86
CA VAL A 80 -15.95 -3.16 -3.54
C VAL A 80 -14.97 -1.97 -3.51
N LEU A 81 -15.50 -0.78 -3.25
CA LEU A 81 -14.74 0.48 -3.23
C LEU A 81 -14.21 0.77 -1.81
N ASP A 82 -13.42 -0.16 -1.28
CA ASP A 82 -12.83 -0.08 0.06
C ASP A 82 -11.35 0.34 0.10
N ASP A 83 -10.89 0.92 -1.01
CA ASP A 83 -9.54 1.39 -1.27
C ASP A 83 -8.45 0.33 -0.99
N PRO A 84 -8.37 -0.74 -1.82
CA PRO A 84 -7.37 -1.78 -1.66
C PRO A 84 -5.91 -1.29 -1.77
N TYR A 85 -5.64 -0.22 -2.52
CA TYR A 85 -4.30 0.36 -2.60
C TYR A 85 -3.87 0.94 -1.25
N GLY A 86 -4.77 1.72 -0.63
CA GLY A 86 -4.51 2.39 0.64
C GLY A 86 -4.76 1.52 1.88
N HIS A 87 -5.25 0.29 1.72
CA HIS A 87 -5.54 -0.63 2.83
C HIS A 87 -4.25 -1.18 3.46
N ASP A 88 -3.61 -0.36 4.29
CA ASP A 88 -2.37 -0.71 5.00
C ASP A 88 -2.62 -1.39 6.34
N THR A 89 -3.58 -0.89 7.12
CA THR A 89 -3.98 -1.45 8.42
C THR A 89 -5.45 -1.13 8.68
N GLY A 90 -6.24 -2.14 9.00
CA GLY A 90 -7.69 -2.03 9.21
C GLY A 90 -8.12 -1.87 10.67
N GLY A 91 -9.33 -1.36 10.88
CA GLY A 91 -10.00 -1.26 12.18
C GLY A 91 -9.18 -0.49 13.22
N ASP A 92 -9.17 -0.97 14.46
CA ASP A 92 -8.40 -0.34 15.55
C ASP A 92 -6.90 -0.28 15.24
N GLY A 93 -6.35 -1.19 14.43
CA GLY A 93 -4.95 -1.16 14.03
C GLY A 93 -4.59 0.15 13.30
N TYR A 94 -5.52 0.69 12.50
CA TYR A 94 -5.33 1.98 11.84
C TYR A 94 -5.10 3.11 12.85
N ILE A 95 -5.88 3.13 13.93
CA ILE A 95 -5.77 4.09 15.03
C ILE A 95 -4.50 3.84 15.85
N LYS A 96 -4.26 2.58 16.24
CA LYS A 96 -3.10 2.17 17.05
C LYS A 96 -1.80 2.64 16.42
N ASN A 97 -1.67 2.45 15.12
CA ASN A 97 -0.48 2.85 14.39
C ASN A 97 -0.16 4.33 14.59
N PHE A 98 -1.13 5.24 14.72
CA PHE A 98 -0.82 6.66 14.97
C PHE A 98 -0.40 6.96 16.41
N LEU A 99 -0.76 6.13 17.38
CA LEU A 99 -0.48 6.35 18.80
C LEU A 99 0.81 5.66 19.29
N MET A 100 1.27 4.63 18.58
CA MET A 100 2.48 3.87 18.92
C MET A 100 3.77 4.69 18.73
N GLU A 101 4.79 4.43 19.53
CA GLU A 101 6.13 4.95 19.29
C GLU A 101 6.70 4.38 17.98
N LYS A 102 7.41 5.23 17.25
CA LYS A 102 8.17 4.83 16.07
C LYS A 102 9.64 5.15 16.26
N LYS A 103 10.47 4.10 16.23
CA LYS A 103 11.92 4.20 16.44
C LYS A 103 12.65 3.50 15.30
N ASN A 104 13.59 4.22 14.67
CA ASN A 104 14.37 3.71 13.54
C ASN A 104 13.51 3.12 12.40
N GLY A 105 12.31 3.68 12.18
CA GLY A 105 11.39 3.22 11.14
C GLY A 105 10.44 2.08 11.55
N SER A 106 10.62 1.47 12.72
CA SER A 106 9.77 0.40 13.24
C SER A 106 8.80 0.91 14.30
N LEU A 107 7.60 0.33 14.35
CA LEU A 107 6.68 0.55 15.46
C LEU A 107 7.06 -0.31 16.65
N LEU A 108 6.97 0.28 17.82
CA LEU A 108 7.13 -0.40 19.09
C LEU A 108 5.77 -0.43 19.79
N ASP A 109 5.49 -1.50 20.54
CA ASP A 109 4.32 -1.60 21.43
C ASP A 109 4.47 -0.69 22.67
N GLU A 110 4.86 0.56 22.42
CA GLU A 110 5.14 1.61 23.39
C GLU A 110 4.34 2.87 23.02
N VAL A 111 4.07 3.72 24.00
CA VAL A 111 3.38 4.99 23.79
C VAL A 111 4.40 6.05 23.40
N GLY A 112 4.22 6.65 22.22
CA GLY A 112 5.12 7.70 21.74
C GLY A 112 4.76 8.28 20.38
N GLY A 113 3.56 8.01 19.88
CA GLY A 113 3.00 8.62 18.68
C GLY A 113 2.31 9.95 18.96
N TYR A 114 1.27 10.27 18.21
CA TYR A 114 0.37 11.37 18.55
C TYR A 114 -0.25 11.12 19.94
N GLY A 115 -0.51 12.18 20.70
CA GLY A 115 -1.07 12.08 22.05
C GLY A 115 -2.51 11.56 22.07
N TYR A 116 -3.29 11.82 21.01
CA TYR A 116 -4.62 11.26 20.84
C TYR A 116 -5.03 11.21 19.36
N VAL A 117 -6.00 10.35 19.05
CA VAL A 117 -6.64 10.25 17.74
C VAL A 117 -8.15 10.30 17.93
N ASP A 118 -8.81 11.26 17.31
CA ASP A 118 -10.26 11.27 17.20
C ASP A 118 -10.66 10.54 15.92
N ALA A 119 -11.72 9.74 15.96
CA ALA A 119 -12.27 9.08 14.78
C ALA A 119 -13.79 8.98 14.85
N ILE A 120 -14.42 8.96 13.68
CA ILE A 120 -15.85 8.61 13.54
C ILE A 120 -15.97 7.09 13.47
N ASP A 121 -16.71 6.50 14.40
CA ASP A 121 -17.00 5.07 14.37
C ASP A 121 -18.03 4.78 13.27
N PRO A 122 -17.73 3.92 12.29
CA PRO A 122 -18.63 3.66 11.18
C PRO A 122 -19.93 2.95 11.59
N ASN A 123 -20.00 2.35 12.78
CA ASN A 123 -21.19 1.60 13.22
C ASN A 123 -22.28 2.51 13.78
N ASP A 124 -21.93 3.59 14.47
CA ASP A 124 -22.87 4.49 15.13
C ASP A 124 -22.77 5.95 14.64
N GLY A 125 -21.74 6.29 13.86
CA GLY A 125 -21.50 7.64 13.33
C GLY A 125 -21.01 8.63 14.39
N LEU A 126 -20.68 8.17 15.60
CA LEU A 126 -20.25 9.03 16.69
C LEU A 126 -18.73 9.23 16.70
N ARG A 127 -18.31 10.38 17.21
CA ARG A 127 -16.90 10.72 17.39
C ARG A 127 -16.39 10.16 18.72
N TYR A 128 -15.32 9.37 18.64
CA TYR A 128 -14.57 8.88 19.79
C TYR A 128 -13.15 9.41 19.79
N ARG A 129 -12.63 9.69 20.98
CA ARG A 129 -11.22 9.98 21.22
C ARG A 129 -10.52 8.73 21.71
N TYR A 130 -9.41 8.40 21.06
CA TYR A 130 -8.54 7.29 21.38
C TYR A 130 -7.24 7.82 21.96
N THR A 131 -6.88 7.31 23.14
CA THR A 131 -5.55 7.50 23.74
C THR A 131 -4.91 6.14 23.97
N ALA A 132 -3.58 6.10 23.99
CA ALA A 132 -2.84 4.89 24.24
C ALA A 132 -2.26 4.84 25.65
N TYR A 133 -2.20 3.65 26.21
CA TYR A 133 -1.55 3.39 27.49
C TYR A 133 -0.95 1.98 27.50
N LEU A 134 -0.02 1.74 28.43
CA LEU A 134 0.53 0.42 28.69
C LEU A 134 -0.27 -0.28 29.79
N ASP A 135 -1.13 -1.21 29.40
CA ASP A 135 -1.88 -2.04 30.34
C ASP A 135 -0.95 -2.99 31.09
N GLN A 136 -1.39 -3.35 32.30
CA GLN A 136 -0.68 -4.19 33.25
C GLN A 136 -1.55 -5.42 33.56
N PRO A 137 -1.56 -6.45 32.69
CA PRO A 137 -2.56 -7.52 32.75
C PRO A 137 -2.55 -8.30 34.08
N TRP A 138 -1.39 -8.43 34.72
CA TRP A 138 -1.23 -9.16 35.98
C TRP A 138 -1.98 -8.52 37.18
N LEU A 139 -2.42 -7.26 37.05
CA LEU A 139 -3.29 -6.62 38.04
C LEU A 139 -4.69 -7.25 38.04
N ARG A 140 -5.13 -7.79 36.90
CA ARG A 140 -6.45 -8.40 36.72
C ARG A 140 -6.42 -9.93 36.64
N ASP A 141 -5.34 -10.50 36.08
CA ASP A 141 -5.15 -11.96 35.97
C ASP A 141 -3.72 -12.36 36.33
N LYS A 142 -3.54 -13.06 37.46
CA LYS A 142 -2.23 -13.47 37.99
C LYS A 142 -1.50 -14.52 37.15
N LYS A 143 -2.08 -15.01 36.05
CA LYS A 143 -1.39 -15.85 35.07
C LYS A 143 -0.34 -15.08 34.26
N TYR A 144 -0.50 -13.77 34.13
CA TYR A 144 0.48 -12.92 33.46
C TYR A 144 1.62 -12.58 34.42
N ALA A 145 2.85 -12.53 33.90
CA ALA A 145 3.99 -12.07 34.67
C ALA A 145 3.91 -10.55 34.92
N GLU A 146 4.45 -10.10 36.06
CA GLU A 146 4.39 -8.71 36.50
C GLU A 146 5.10 -7.72 35.57
N TRP A 147 6.05 -8.16 34.76
CA TRP A 147 6.75 -7.31 33.80
C TRP A 147 6.03 -7.17 32.45
N VAL A 148 4.95 -7.94 32.20
CA VAL A 148 4.23 -7.87 30.92
C VAL A 148 3.52 -6.52 30.81
N ARG A 149 3.79 -5.77 29.74
CA ARG A 149 3.07 -4.55 29.39
C ARG A 149 2.43 -4.74 28.03
N ASN A 150 1.15 -4.38 27.91
CA ASN A 150 0.42 -4.49 26.64
C ASN A 150 -0.04 -3.11 26.18
N PHE A 151 0.36 -2.72 24.97
CA PHE A 151 -0.19 -1.53 24.33
C PHE A 151 -1.71 -1.66 24.17
N SER A 152 -2.45 -0.73 24.76
CA SER A 152 -3.91 -0.75 24.83
C SER A 152 -4.49 0.62 24.48
N LEU A 153 -5.70 0.61 23.95
CA LEU A 153 -6.44 1.82 23.60
C LEU A 153 -7.50 2.11 24.66
N HIS A 154 -7.55 3.35 25.13
CA HIS A 154 -8.71 3.89 25.82
C HIS A 154 -9.58 4.60 24.79
N LYS A 155 -10.84 4.18 24.65
CA LYS A 155 -11.83 4.75 23.74
C LYS A 155 -12.87 5.50 24.56
N GLU A 156 -12.99 6.81 24.34
CA GLU A 156 -13.94 7.66 25.04
C GLU A 156 -14.86 8.38 24.05
N LEU A 157 -16.16 8.39 24.33
CA LEU A 157 -17.14 9.15 23.54
C LEU A 157 -16.84 10.64 23.72
N ALA A 158 -16.55 11.34 22.64
CA ALA A 158 -16.02 12.69 22.71
C ALA A 158 -16.88 13.67 21.90
N PRO A 159 -18.16 13.92 22.19
CA PRO A 159 -18.99 14.84 21.40
C PRO A 159 -18.62 16.31 21.62
N ASN A 160 -18.18 16.65 22.84
CA ASN A 160 -17.92 18.03 23.26
C ASN A 160 -16.43 18.36 23.41
N ALA A 161 -15.54 17.39 23.22
CA ALA A 161 -14.11 17.64 23.25
C ALA A 161 -13.68 18.58 22.11
N PRO A 162 -12.66 19.45 22.28
CA PRO A 162 -12.11 20.24 21.19
C PRO A 162 -11.66 19.33 20.04
N LEU A 163 -12.01 19.67 18.79
CA LEU A 163 -11.52 18.96 17.61
C LEU A 163 -9.99 19.05 17.52
N PRO A 164 -9.30 17.97 17.09
CA PRO A 164 -7.94 18.09 16.60
C PRO A 164 -7.90 19.10 15.46
N ARG A 165 -6.83 19.88 15.36
CA ARG A 165 -6.71 20.86 14.27
C ARG A 165 -6.54 20.20 12.90
N TYR A 166 -5.88 19.04 12.85
CA TYR A 166 -5.53 18.39 11.59
C TYR A 166 -6.30 17.09 11.41
N GLY A 167 -6.80 16.89 10.21
CA GLY A 167 -7.56 15.71 9.83
C GLY A 167 -6.88 14.91 8.72
N VAL A 168 -7.17 13.60 8.71
CA VAL A 168 -6.74 12.65 7.69
C VAL A 168 -7.99 11.95 7.15
N THR A 169 -8.11 11.92 5.83
CA THR A 169 -9.17 11.20 5.13
C THR A 169 -8.59 10.49 3.92
N TYR A 170 -9.27 9.48 3.42
CA TYR A 170 -8.91 8.79 2.20
C TYR A 170 -10.13 8.50 1.35
N ASP A 171 -9.99 8.35 0.04
CA ASP A 171 -11.07 7.93 -0.85
C ASP A 171 -10.56 6.85 -1.80
N ASP A 172 -11.42 5.87 -2.08
CA ASP A 172 -11.25 5.01 -3.24
C ASP A 172 -11.64 5.83 -4.47
N ILE A 173 -10.67 6.10 -5.34
CA ILE A 173 -10.85 6.95 -6.52
C ILE A 173 -10.99 6.14 -7.81
N SER A 174 -11.09 4.81 -7.70
CA SER A 174 -11.32 3.96 -8.87
C SER A 174 -12.66 4.25 -9.52
N THR A 175 -12.63 4.35 -10.84
CA THR A 175 -13.83 4.30 -11.68
C THR A 175 -14.31 2.86 -11.89
N ARG A 176 -15.49 2.72 -12.50
CA ARG A 176 -16.00 1.41 -12.93
C ARG A 176 -15.05 0.73 -13.94
N GLU A 177 -14.55 1.50 -14.89
CA GLU A 177 -13.62 1.04 -15.94
C GLU A 177 -12.32 0.53 -15.31
N ASP A 178 -11.81 1.23 -14.29
CA ASP A 178 -10.63 0.79 -13.55
C ASP A 178 -10.85 -0.59 -12.93
N ARG A 179 -11.98 -0.77 -12.26
CA ARG A 179 -12.30 -2.07 -11.62
C ARG A 179 -12.47 -3.18 -12.63
N GLU A 180 -13.06 -2.92 -13.80
CA GLU A 180 -13.17 -3.90 -14.89
C GLU A 180 -11.79 -4.38 -15.37
N HIS A 181 -10.76 -3.51 -15.29
CA HIS A 181 -9.36 -3.82 -15.59
C HIS A 181 -8.52 -4.22 -14.36
N TRP A 182 -9.15 -4.50 -13.22
CA TRP A 182 -8.48 -4.84 -11.96
C TRP A 182 -7.47 -3.78 -11.49
N ILE A 183 -7.85 -2.51 -11.64
CA ILE A 183 -7.10 -1.35 -11.16
C ILE A 183 -7.79 -0.77 -9.92
N ALA A 184 -7.03 -0.60 -8.84
CA ALA A 184 -7.49 0.04 -7.61
C ALA A 184 -6.74 1.37 -7.40
N GLY A 185 -7.46 2.45 -7.13
CA GLY A 185 -6.93 3.79 -6.91
C GLY A 185 -7.28 4.35 -5.53
N SER A 186 -6.34 5.10 -4.95
CA SER A 186 -6.46 5.74 -3.64
C SER A 186 -6.10 7.21 -3.70
N SER A 187 -6.87 8.03 -2.98
CA SER A 187 -6.45 9.37 -2.55
C SER A 187 -6.37 9.40 -1.03
N LEU A 188 -5.25 9.81 -0.45
CA LEU A 188 -5.06 10.05 0.98
C LEU A 188 -4.73 11.52 1.19
N LYS A 189 -5.49 12.23 2.03
CA LYS A 189 -5.37 13.67 2.25
C LYS A 189 -5.12 14.00 3.70
N VAL A 190 -4.31 15.05 3.91
CA VAL A 190 -4.15 15.74 5.20
C VAL A 190 -4.74 17.14 5.06
N ILE A 191 -5.59 17.53 6.01
CA ILE A 191 -6.41 18.75 5.96
C ILE A 191 -6.21 19.55 7.25
N ASP A 192 -6.03 20.88 7.14
CA ASP A 192 -6.16 21.80 8.28
C ASP A 192 -7.66 22.09 8.48
N LEU A 193 -8.24 21.62 9.59
CA LEU A 193 -9.66 21.77 9.89
C LEU A 193 -10.06 23.19 10.30
N GLN A 194 -9.07 24.04 10.61
CA GLN A 194 -9.33 25.44 10.92
C GLN A 194 -9.44 26.28 9.65
N THR A 195 -8.58 26.02 8.64
CA THR A 195 -8.58 26.78 7.37
C THR A 195 -9.35 26.07 6.26
N HIS A 196 -9.70 24.80 6.45
CA HIS A 196 -10.29 23.90 5.45
C HIS A 196 -9.40 23.67 4.21
N GLU A 197 -8.09 23.87 4.36
CA GLU A 197 -7.12 23.69 3.27
C GLU A 197 -6.55 22.27 3.25
N VAL A 198 -6.36 21.73 2.04
CA VAL A 198 -5.60 20.49 1.85
C VAL A 198 -4.11 20.80 2.01
N MET A 199 -3.50 20.25 3.06
CA MET A 199 -2.08 20.41 3.34
C MET A 199 -1.21 19.48 2.49
N ALA A 200 -1.73 18.29 2.18
CA ALA A 200 -1.11 17.34 1.27
C ALA A 200 -2.10 16.31 0.75
N GLU A 201 -1.77 15.74 -0.40
CA GLU A 201 -2.48 14.62 -1.02
C GLU A 201 -1.48 13.58 -1.54
N ARG A 202 -1.78 12.30 -1.31
CA ARG A 202 -1.13 11.17 -1.97
C ARG A 202 -2.13 10.46 -2.85
N ILE A 203 -1.84 10.43 -4.14
CA ILE A 203 -2.56 9.62 -5.12
C ILE A 203 -1.74 8.39 -5.44
N GLY A 204 -2.39 7.23 -5.50
CA GLY A 204 -1.74 6.02 -5.97
C GLY A 204 -2.70 5.01 -6.56
N TYR A 205 -2.17 4.16 -7.43
CA TYR A 205 -2.90 3.12 -8.13
C TYR A 205 -2.13 1.81 -8.05
N MET A 206 -2.83 0.69 -8.21
CA MET A 206 -2.23 -0.62 -8.41
C MET A 206 -3.07 -1.47 -9.36
N VAL A 207 -2.43 -2.41 -10.07
CA VAL A 207 -3.10 -3.27 -11.05
C VAL A 207 -2.79 -4.75 -10.84
N ASP A 208 -3.81 -5.61 -10.83
CA ASP A 208 -3.60 -7.05 -10.90
C ASP A 208 -3.47 -7.49 -12.36
N LEU A 209 -2.24 -7.75 -12.79
CA LEU A 209 -2.01 -8.32 -14.12
C LEU A 209 -2.60 -9.73 -14.23
N GLY A 210 -2.87 -10.44 -13.13
CA GLY A 210 -3.59 -11.72 -13.16
C GLY A 210 -5.05 -11.61 -13.59
N LEU A 211 -5.57 -10.40 -13.81
CA LEU A 211 -6.96 -10.11 -14.17
C LEU A 211 -7.97 -10.81 -13.25
N GLY A 212 -7.67 -10.86 -11.95
CA GLY A 212 -8.54 -11.48 -10.96
C GLY A 212 -8.37 -12.98 -10.77
N SER A 213 -7.43 -13.60 -11.49
CA SER A 213 -7.22 -15.04 -11.37
C SER A 213 -6.84 -15.46 -9.95
N LEU A 214 -7.58 -16.44 -9.42
CA LEU A 214 -7.34 -17.08 -8.12
C LEU A 214 -6.48 -18.35 -8.21
N ASN A 215 -6.03 -18.71 -9.42
CA ASN A 215 -5.26 -19.93 -9.67
C ASN A 215 -3.99 -19.96 -8.82
N GLY A 216 -3.68 -21.11 -8.24
CA GLY A 216 -2.50 -21.28 -7.38
C GLY A 216 -2.60 -20.54 -6.04
N GLY A 217 -3.81 -20.20 -5.57
CA GLY A 217 -4.01 -19.51 -4.29
C GLY A 217 -3.71 -18.00 -4.34
N ARG A 218 -3.75 -17.41 -5.53
CA ARG A 218 -3.55 -15.97 -5.73
C ARG A 218 -4.62 -15.16 -5.01
N SER A 219 -4.22 -14.01 -4.49
CA SER A 219 -5.10 -12.96 -3.97
C SER A 219 -4.88 -11.71 -4.83
N PRO A 220 -5.78 -11.39 -5.78
CA PRO A 220 -5.58 -10.33 -6.77
C PRO A 220 -5.13 -9.00 -6.17
N TRP A 221 -5.80 -8.50 -5.13
CA TRP A 221 -5.44 -7.21 -4.53
C TRP A 221 -4.11 -7.24 -3.77
N LEU A 222 -3.70 -8.39 -3.23
CA LEU A 222 -2.38 -8.55 -2.61
C LEU A 222 -1.27 -8.59 -3.67
N ILE A 223 -1.51 -9.25 -4.80
CA ILE A 223 -0.55 -9.32 -5.91
C ILE A 223 -0.44 -7.97 -6.63
N ALA A 224 -1.57 -7.25 -6.77
CA ALA A 224 -1.61 -5.93 -7.37
C ALA A 224 -0.66 -4.95 -6.71
N ALA A 225 -0.45 -5.04 -5.38
CA ALA A 225 0.50 -4.20 -4.66
C ALA A 225 1.95 -4.30 -5.19
N GLY A 226 2.32 -5.40 -5.85
CA GLY A 226 3.61 -5.52 -6.55
C GLY A 226 3.71 -4.66 -7.80
N ASN A 227 2.57 -4.27 -8.39
CA ASN A 227 2.42 -3.40 -9.54
C ASN A 227 1.71 -2.10 -9.12
N ALA A 228 2.26 -1.42 -8.12
CA ALA A 228 1.75 -0.17 -7.58
C ALA A 228 2.53 1.05 -8.09
N CYS A 229 1.84 2.19 -8.21
CA CYS A 229 2.42 3.50 -8.47
C CYS A 229 1.78 4.55 -7.53
N PRO A 230 2.57 5.26 -6.70
CA PRO A 230 3.97 5.00 -6.40
C PRO A 230 4.21 3.56 -5.90
N LYS A 231 5.39 3.03 -6.19
CA LYS A 231 5.79 1.69 -5.74
C LYS A 231 5.89 1.67 -4.22
N PHE A 232 5.36 0.62 -3.60
CA PHE A 232 5.61 0.38 -2.19
C PHE A 232 7.08 0.01 -1.96
N PRO A 233 7.66 0.38 -0.80
CA PRO A 233 8.89 -0.22 -0.31
C PRO A 233 8.76 -1.75 -0.27
N VAL A 234 9.88 -2.47 -0.23
CA VAL A 234 9.87 -3.93 -0.09
C VAL A 234 10.31 -4.36 1.31
N VAL A 235 9.76 -5.46 1.81
CA VAL A 235 10.22 -6.07 3.06
C VAL A 235 11.67 -6.52 2.87
N PHE A 236 12.54 -6.17 3.83
CA PHE A 236 13.99 -6.44 3.76
C PHE A 236 14.27 -7.92 3.45
N GLY A 237 15.14 -8.16 2.46
CA GLY A 237 15.49 -9.51 2.01
C GLY A 237 14.44 -10.20 1.13
N THR A 238 13.35 -9.53 0.77
CA THR A 238 12.28 -10.11 -0.07
C THR A 238 11.93 -9.19 -1.24
N ARG A 239 11.00 -9.63 -2.12
CA ARG A 239 10.38 -8.81 -3.16
C ARG A 239 8.94 -8.41 -2.82
N HIS A 240 8.47 -8.68 -1.60
CA HIS A 240 7.10 -8.43 -1.21
C HIS A 240 6.89 -6.94 -0.89
N PRO A 241 5.84 -6.30 -1.43
CA PRO A 241 5.51 -4.91 -1.13
C PRO A 241 5.13 -4.75 0.35
N LEU A 242 5.73 -3.76 1.01
CA LEU A 242 5.44 -3.37 2.38
C LEU A 242 4.32 -2.32 2.37
N GLN A 243 3.08 -2.81 2.38
CA GLN A 243 1.90 -1.95 2.44
C GLN A 243 1.63 -1.41 3.85
N GLN A 244 2.10 -2.09 4.89
CA GLN A 244 1.81 -1.70 6.28
C GLN A 244 2.30 -0.27 6.57
N MET A 245 1.48 0.47 7.32
CA MET A 245 1.78 1.81 7.84
C MET A 245 1.99 2.91 6.79
N GLN A 246 1.74 2.64 5.51
CA GLN A 246 1.99 3.61 4.45
C GLN A 246 1.19 4.91 4.63
N ALA A 247 0.00 4.86 5.27
CA ALA A 247 -0.74 6.05 5.63
C ALA A 247 -0.03 6.86 6.72
N ARG A 248 0.43 6.22 7.81
CA ARG A 248 1.22 6.88 8.86
C ARG A 248 2.49 7.51 8.28
N HIS A 249 3.22 6.78 7.45
CA HIS A 249 4.44 7.28 6.81
C HIS A 249 4.20 8.55 6.00
N PHE A 250 3.08 8.63 5.27
CA PHE A 250 2.71 9.83 4.55
C PHE A 250 2.34 10.96 5.53
N VAL A 251 1.44 10.71 6.47
CA VAL A 251 0.94 11.72 7.42
C VAL A 251 2.07 12.34 8.24
N GLU A 252 3.04 11.55 8.73
CA GLU A 252 4.16 12.05 9.53
C GLU A 252 5.15 12.91 8.74
N LYS A 253 5.17 12.84 7.40
CA LYS A 253 5.95 13.81 6.59
C LYS A 253 5.35 15.22 6.70
N ILE A 254 4.05 15.31 6.94
CA ILE A 254 3.27 16.56 7.01
C ILE A 254 3.09 17.03 8.44
N LEU A 255 2.64 16.15 9.33
CA LEU A 255 2.26 16.43 10.71
C LEU A 255 3.26 15.77 11.63
N ARG A 256 4.32 16.47 12.02
CA ARG A 256 5.38 15.89 12.85
C ARG A 256 4.99 15.95 14.32
N ILE A 257 5.33 14.89 15.06
CA ILE A 257 5.05 14.77 16.49
C ILE A 257 6.02 15.65 17.31
N ASN A 258 7.26 15.82 16.81
CA ASN A 258 8.33 16.63 17.39
C ASN A 258 8.69 17.81 16.50
#